data_AF-A0A848ZPH7-F1
#
_entry.id   AF-A0A848ZPH7-F1
#
_cell.length_a   1.000
_cell.length_b   1.000
_cell.length_c   1.000
_cell.angle_alpha   90.00
_cell.angle_beta   90.00
_cell.angle_gamma   90.00
#
_symmetry.space_group_name_H-M   'P 1'
#
loop_
_entity.id
_entity.type
_entity.pdbx_description
1 polymer ?
#
loop_
_entity_poly.entity_id
_entity_poly.type
_entity_poly.pdbx_seq_one_letter_code
_entity_poly.pdbx_strand_id
1 'polypeptide(L)'
;FCTPVFNVLYLITGIKAFELTALHCLAGGIFFTIVAIITGFYTWWLNYMARPLRAVTIKRRLAIIMLATEIVVFVWRIKVPTILDSFGIANLIYLLLVLSFLPMVTAMGWYGAKLTFPVEEE
;
A
#
# COMPACT_ATOMS: atom_id res chain seq x y z
N PHE A 1 5.31 -0.92 4.37
CA PHE A 1 5.35 0.16 3.36
C PHE A 1 6.05 1.37 3.94
N CYS A 2 7.21 1.74 3.39
CA CYS A 2 8.01 2.88 3.87
C CYS A 2 7.99 4.10 2.93
N THR A 3 7.42 3.95 1.72
CA THR A 3 7.32 5.02 0.70
C THR A 3 6.74 6.34 1.24
N PRO A 4 5.66 6.36 2.06
CA PRO A 4 5.14 7.61 2.60
C PRO A 4 6.14 8.31 3.54
N VAL A 5 6.81 7.52 4.39
CA VAL A 5 7.79 8.04 5.35
C VAL A 5 8.97 8.66 4.62
N PHE A 6 9.54 7.98 3.62
CA PHE A 6 10.66 8.51 2.86
C PHE A 6 10.30 9.73 2.00
N ASN A 7 9.08 9.78 1.43
CA ASN A 7 8.63 10.98 0.73
C ASN A 7 8.45 12.18 1.68
N VAL A 8 7.91 11.96 2.89
CA VAL A 8 7.83 13.02 3.90
C VAL A 8 9.22 13.47 4.34
N LEU A 9 10.15 12.54 4.58
CA LEU A 9 11.54 12.88 4.91
C LEU A 9 12.20 13.69 3.78
N TYR A 10 11.98 13.32 2.53
CA TYR A 10 12.45 14.10 1.38
C TYR A 10 11.90 15.53 1.41
N LEU A 11 10.59 15.71 1.62
CA LEU A 11 9.97 17.04 1.65
C LEU A 11 10.47 17.91 2.81
N ILE A 12 10.79 17.32 3.96
CA ILE A 12 11.31 18.05 5.13
C ILE A 12 12.80 18.40 4.95
N THR A 13 13.60 17.48 4.38
CA THR A 13 15.06 17.61 4.37
C THR A 13 15.63 18.11 3.04
N GLY A 14 14.89 17.99 1.94
CA GLY A 14 15.36 18.23 0.57
C GLY A 14 16.36 17.19 0.05
N ILE A 15 16.68 16.13 0.81
CA ILE A 15 17.71 15.16 0.44
C ILE A 15 17.17 14.16 -0.59
N LYS A 16 17.64 14.28 -1.84
CA LYS A 16 17.25 13.43 -2.99
C LYS A 16 17.43 11.92 -2.76
N ALA A 17 18.31 11.50 -1.85
CA ALA A 17 18.48 10.09 -1.51
C ALA A 17 17.21 9.46 -0.89
N PHE A 18 16.45 10.20 -0.07
CA PHE A 18 15.19 9.71 0.48
C PHE A 18 14.13 9.52 -0.60
N GLU A 19 14.09 10.45 -1.54
CA GLU A 19 13.21 10.42 -2.70
C GLU A 19 13.45 9.16 -3.55
N LEU A 20 14.72 8.85 -3.83
CA LEU A 20 15.10 7.65 -4.56
C LEU A 20 14.77 6.38 -3.76
N THR A 21 15.00 6.39 -2.46
CA THR A 21 14.67 5.27 -1.57
C THR A 21 13.17 5.00 -1.55
N ALA A 22 12.34 6.05 -1.53
CA ALA A 22 10.88 5.93 -1.59
C ALA A 22 10.42 5.20 -2.87
N LEU A 23 11.06 5.49 -4.02
CA LEU A 23 10.79 4.84 -5.30
C LEU A 23 11.16 3.35 -5.28
N HIS A 24 12.32 2.98 -4.73
CA HIS A 24 12.73 1.58 -4.59
C HIS A 24 11.79 0.82 -3.65
N CYS A 25 11.41 1.44 -2.52
CA CYS A 25 10.42 0.89 -1.60
C CYS A 25 9.05 0.69 -2.27
N LEU A 26 8.65 1.59 -3.18
CA LEU A 26 7.39 1.46 -3.91
C LEU A 26 7.44 0.30 -4.90
N ALA A 27 8.53 0.15 -5.65
CA ALA A 27 8.74 -0.97 -6.56
C ALA A 27 8.75 -2.31 -5.81
N GLY A 28 9.46 -2.39 -4.69
CA GLY A 28 9.43 -3.55 -3.80
C GLY A 28 8.03 -3.79 -3.24
N GLY A 29 7.32 -2.73 -2.86
CA GLY A 29 5.92 -2.78 -2.42
C GLY A 29 5.02 -3.47 -3.43
N ILE A 30 5.06 -3.06 -4.71
CA ILE A 30 4.28 -3.69 -5.80
C ILE A 30 4.57 -5.18 -5.88
N PHE A 31 5.85 -5.54 -5.92
CA PHE A 31 6.26 -6.94 -6.02
C PHE A 31 5.71 -7.77 -4.86
N PHE A 32 5.89 -7.30 -3.62
CA PHE A 32 5.43 -8.03 -2.43
C PHE A 32 3.91 -8.00 -2.27
N THR A 33 3.21 -6.96 -2.73
CA THR A 33 1.74 -6.92 -2.74
C THR A 33 1.17 -8.00 -3.67
N ILE A 34 1.76 -8.20 -4.85
CA ILE A 34 1.36 -9.29 -5.77
C ILE A 34 1.56 -10.66 -5.09
N VAL A 35 2.74 -10.90 -4.52
CA VAL A 35 3.04 -12.13 -3.79
C VAL A 35 2.04 -12.33 -2.64
N ALA A 36 1.80 -11.29 -1.84
CA ALA A 36 0.88 -11.34 -0.71
C ALA A 36 -0.57 -11.66 -1.12
N ILE A 37 -1.03 -11.14 -2.27
CA ILE A 37 -2.35 -11.48 -2.83
C ILE A 37 -2.43 -12.96 -3.15
N ILE A 38 -1.44 -13.49 -3.89
CA ILE A 38 -1.40 -14.90 -4.29
C ILE A 38 -1.39 -15.81 -3.05
N THR A 39 -0.48 -15.55 -2.11
CA THR A 39 -0.40 -16.34 -0.87
C THR A 39 -1.65 -16.20 0.00
N GLY A 40 -2.31 -15.03 -0.05
CA GLY A 40 -3.57 -14.77 0.64
C GLY A 40 -4.72 -15.63 0.11
N PHE A 41 -4.84 -15.74 -1.22
CA PHE A 41 -5.80 -16.65 -1.85
C PHE A 41 -5.51 -18.11 -1.50
N TYR A 42 -4.24 -18.52 -1.56
CA TYR A 42 -3.83 -19.88 -1.20
C TYR A 42 -4.19 -20.23 0.26
N THR A 43 -3.86 -19.33 1.18
CA THR A 43 -4.20 -19.46 2.61
C THR A 43 -5.71 -19.54 2.84
N TRP A 44 -6.48 -18.72 2.12
CA TRP A 44 -7.94 -18.72 2.23
C TRP A 44 -8.56 -20.04 1.76
N TRP A 45 -8.03 -20.60 0.66
CA TRP A 45 -8.46 -21.89 0.15
C TRP A 45 -8.12 -23.03 1.13
N LEU A 46 -6.86 -23.12 1.57
CA LEU A 46 -6.41 -24.21 2.45
C LEU A 46 -7.09 -24.20 3.83
N ASN A 47 -7.15 -23.04 4.48
CA ASN A 47 -7.59 -22.98 5.89
C ASN A 47 -9.09 -22.80 6.05
N TYR A 48 -9.75 -22.19 5.05
CA TYR A 48 -11.17 -21.83 5.15
C TYR A 48 -12.02 -22.45 4.04
N MET A 49 -11.48 -23.37 3.23
CA MET A 49 -12.19 -24.04 2.13
C MET A 49 -12.90 -23.05 1.18
N ALA A 50 -12.28 -21.89 0.94
CA ALA A 50 -12.86 -20.79 0.17
C ALA A 50 -14.25 -20.31 0.66
N ARG A 51 -14.58 -20.52 1.95
CA ARG A 51 -15.82 -20.01 2.53
C ARG A 51 -15.80 -18.49 2.63
N PRO A 52 -16.90 -17.80 2.31
CA PRO A 52 -16.95 -16.35 2.35
C PRO A 52 -16.87 -15.85 3.79
N LEU A 53 -15.74 -15.24 4.14
CA LEU A 53 -15.53 -14.55 5.41
C LEU A 53 -15.52 -13.05 5.17
N ARG A 54 -16.18 -12.28 6.06
CA ARG A 54 -16.25 -10.81 5.93
C ARG A 54 -14.85 -10.18 5.91
N ALA A 55 -13.98 -10.59 6.83
CA ALA A 55 -12.60 -10.11 6.90
C ALA A 55 -11.80 -10.42 5.63
N VAL A 56 -11.92 -11.63 5.08
CA VAL A 56 -11.24 -12.02 3.82
C VAL A 56 -11.76 -11.20 2.63
N THR A 57 -13.07 -10.98 2.55
CA THR A 57 -13.68 -10.21 1.45
C THR A 57 -13.21 -8.77 1.45
N ILE A 58 -13.18 -8.13 2.63
CA ILE A 58 -12.67 -6.76 2.79
C ILE A 58 -11.18 -6.72 2.43
N LYS A 59 -10.38 -7.64 2.97
CA LYS A 59 -8.94 -7.73 2.71
C LYS A 59 -8.63 -7.90 1.23
N ARG A 60 -9.39 -8.73 0.50
CA ARG A 60 -9.22 -8.93 -0.94
C ARG A 60 -9.47 -7.66 -1.74
N ARG A 61 -10.57 -6.95 -1.44
CA ARG A 61 -10.89 -5.67 -2.11
C ARG A 61 -9.82 -4.62 -1.82
N LEU A 62 -9.41 -4.52 -0.56
CA LEU A 62 -8.39 -3.57 -0.12
C LEU A 62 -7.03 -3.87 -0.78
N ALA A 63 -6.63 -5.13 -0.89
CA ALA A 63 -5.38 -5.51 -1.56
C ALA A 63 -5.35 -5.13 -3.05
N ILE A 64 -6.48 -5.32 -3.77
CA ILE A 64 -6.58 -4.91 -5.18
C ILE A 64 -6.51 -3.38 -5.32
N ILE A 65 -7.21 -2.64 -4.45
CA ILE A 65 -7.17 -1.17 -4.43
C ILE A 65 -5.74 -0.68 -4.12
N MET A 66 -5.07 -1.30 -3.15
CA MET A 66 -3.71 -0.95 -2.77
C MET A 66 -2.74 -1.19 -3.92
N LEU A 67 -2.79 -2.36 -4.58
CA LEU A 67 -1.96 -2.67 -5.74
C LEU A 67 -2.20 -1.69 -6.90
N ALA A 68 -3.47 -1.38 -7.22
CA ALA A 68 -3.80 -0.42 -8.25
C ALA A 68 -3.22 0.97 -7.92
N THR A 69 -3.36 1.40 -6.67
CA THR A 69 -2.82 2.68 -6.20
C THR A 69 -1.30 2.70 -6.30
N GLU A 70 -0.61 1.62 -5.89
CA GLU A 70 0.84 1.48 -6.01
C GLU A 70 1.31 1.60 -7.46
N ILE A 71 0.66 0.89 -8.39
CA ILE A 71 0.99 0.94 -9.83
C ILE A 71 0.78 2.35 -10.38
N VAL A 72 -0.36 3.00 -10.05
CA VAL A 72 -0.64 4.37 -10.50
C VAL A 72 0.42 5.33 -9.99
N VAL A 73 0.73 5.31 -8.68
CA VAL A 73 1.76 6.16 -8.09
C VAL A 73 3.13 5.88 -8.72
N PHE A 74 3.48 4.61 -8.92
CA PHE A 74 4.77 4.23 -9.49
C PHE A 74 4.91 4.69 -10.94
N VAL A 75 3.91 4.42 -11.79
CA VAL A 75 3.93 4.85 -13.20
C VAL A 75 3.95 6.37 -13.30
N TRP A 76 3.13 7.07 -12.51
CA TRP A 76 3.13 8.53 -12.47
C TRP A 76 4.52 9.05 -12.11
N ARG A 77 5.15 8.41 -11.11
CA ARG A 77 6.47 8.79 -10.64
C ARG A 77 7.58 8.58 -11.67
N ILE A 78 7.53 7.48 -12.43
CA ILE A 78 8.49 7.22 -13.51
C ILE A 78 8.29 8.21 -14.66
N LYS A 79 7.05 8.61 -14.96
CA LYS A 79 6.73 9.57 -16.03
C LYS A 79 7.05 11.02 -15.67
N VAL A 80 6.90 11.39 -14.39
CA VAL A 80 7.15 12.75 -13.89
C VAL A 80 8.05 12.66 -12.65
N PRO A 81 9.38 12.54 -12.82
CA PRO A 81 10.32 12.41 -11.70
C PRO A 81 10.31 13.63 -10.76
N THR A 82 10.01 14.81 -11.29
CA THR A 82 10.00 16.09 -10.57
C THR A 82 8.67 16.41 -9.87
N ILE A 83 7.75 15.44 -9.75
CA ILE A 83 6.40 15.66 -9.20
C ILE A 83 6.36 16.07 -7.72
N LEU A 84 7.48 15.99 -6.99
CA LEU A 84 7.58 16.49 -5.61
C LEU A 84 8.35 17.81 -5.51
N ASP A 85 8.85 18.35 -6.62
CA ASP A 85 9.72 19.54 -6.62
C ASP A 85 8.95 20.86 -6.80
N SER A 86 7.68 20.79 -7.23
CA SER A 86 6.80 21.96 -7.39
C SER A 86 5.64 21.95 -6.40
N PHE A 87 4.95 23.09 -6.27
CA PHE A 87 3.68 23.17 -5.55
C PHE A 87 2.56 23.33 -6.58
N GLY A 88 1.72 22.29 -6.69
CA GLY A 88 0.61 22.24 -7.63
C GLY A 88 -0.42 21.20 -7.22
N ILE A 89 -1.61 21.26 -7.83
CA ILE A 89 -2.73 20.34 -7.54
C ILE A 89 -2.32 18.89 -7.81
N ALA A 90 -1.58 18.64 -8.90
CA ALA A 90 -1.07 17.30 -9.23
C ALA A 90 -0.18 16.74 -8.13
N ASN A 91 0.69 17.57 -7.55
CA ASN A 91 1.64 17.21 -6.49
C ASN A 91 0.88 16.87 -5.20
N LEU A 92 -0.16 17.65 -4.88
CA LEU A 92 -1.04 17.38 -3.74
C LEU A 92 -1.77 16.04 -3.91
N ILE A 93 -2.35 15.78 -5.09
CA ILE A 93 -3.02 14.51 -5.39
C ILE A 93 -2.04 13.35 -5.25
N TYR A 94 -0.85 13.46 -5.85
CA TYR A 94 0.20 12.45 -5.74
C TYR A 94 0.57 12.19 -4.26
N LEU A 95 0.77 13.25 -3.47
CA LEU A 95 1.08 13.13 -2.05
C LEU A 95 -0.04 12.44 -1.28
N LEU A 96 -1.31 12.78 -1.54
CA LEU A 96 -2.46 12.15 -0.90
C LEU A 96 -2.56 10.67 -1.24
N LEU A 97 -2.30 10.29 -2.50
CA LEU A 97 -2.25 8.88 -2.91
C LEU A 97 -1.13 8.13 -2.17
N VAL A 98 0.07 8.72 -2.07
CA VAL A 98 1.18 8.14 -1.31
C VAL A 98 0.80 8.00 0.17
N LEU A 99 0.25 9.03 0.80
CA LEU A 99 -0.14 9.01 2.21
C LEU A 99 -1.27 8.02 2.49
N SER A 100 -2.14 7.76 1.51
CA SER A 100 -3.22 6.78 1.62
C SER A 100 -2.73 5.34 1.85
N PHE A 101 -1.46 5.03 1.55
CA PHE A 101 -0.88 3.73 1.89
C PHE A 101 -0.87 3.46 3.40
N LEU A 102 -0.78 4.50 4.24
CA LEU A 102 -0.79 4.34 5.70
C LEU A 102 -2.10 3.70 6.20
N PRO A 103 -3.29 4.31 5.98
CA PRO A 103 -4.54 3.69 6.42
C PRO A 103 -4.83 2.36 5.71
N MET A 104 -4.44 2.19 4.44
CA MET A 104 -4.63 0.92 3.72
C MET A 104 -3.85 -0.22 4.38
N VAL A 105 -2.56 -0.01 4.70
CA VAL A 105 -1.71 -1.04 5.32
C VAL A 105 -2.15 -1.33 6.75
N THR A 106 -2.55 -0.32 7.51
CA THR A 106 -3.12 -0.50 8.86
C THR A 106 -4.40 -1.33 8.80
N ALA A 107 -5.32 -1.01 7.89
CA ALA A 107 -6.55 -1.79 7.72
C ALA A 107 -6.26 -3.24 7.26
N MET A 108 -5.30 -3.45 6.35
CA MET A 108 -4.84 -4.78 5.95
C MET A 108 -4.33 -5.60 7.14
N GLY A 109 -3.54 -4.98 8.02
CA GLY A 109 -3.03 -5.58 9.25
C GLY A 109 -4.16 -5.92 10.22
N TRP A 110 -5.10 -5.00 10.43
CA TRP A 110 -6.25 -5.18 11.32
C TRP A 110 -7.14 -6.37 10.92
N TYR A 111 -7.54 -6.43 9.65
CA TYR A 111 -8.35 -7.56 9.15
C TYR A 111 -7.56 -8.86 9.07
N GLY A 112 -6.23 -8.80 8.91
CA GLY A 112 -5.36 -9.96 9.04
C GLY A 112 -5.32 -10.51 10.46
N ALA A 113 -5.16 -9.64 11.45
CA ALA A 113 -5.15 -10.01 12.86
C ALA A 113 -6.49 -10.63 13.29
N LYS A 114 -7.63 -10.08 12.84
CA LYS A 114 -8.97 -10.64 13.12
C LYS A 114 -9.16 -12.10 12.66
N LEU A 115 -8.40 -12.57 11.67
CA LEU A 115 -8.44 -13.97 11.23
C LEU A 115 -7.67 -14.92 12.17
N THR A 116 -6.69 -14.39 12.90
CA THR A 116 -5.84 -15.15 13.84
C THR A 116 -6.37 -15.04 15.26
N PHE A 117 -6.80 -13.85 15.65
CA PHE A 117 -7.35 -13.51 16.95
C PHE A 117 -8.76 -12.96 16.74
N PRO A 118 -9.78 -13.82 16.69
CA PRO A 118 -11.16 -13.37 16.61
C PRO A 118 -11.48 -12.67 17.93
N VAL A 119 -11.52 -11.33 17.88
CA VAL A 119 -12.08 -10.55 18.99
C VAL A 119 -13.59 -10.80 18.93
N GLU A 120 -14.11 -11.57 19.88
CA GLU A 120 -15.54 -11.77 20.06
C GLU A 120 -16.18 -10.38 20.25
N GLU A 121 -17.09 -10.01 19.34
CA GLU A 121 -18.01 -8.89 19.57
C GLU A 121 -19.04 -9.45 20.56
N GLU A 122 -18.82 -9.25 21.86
CA GLU A 122 -19.84 -9.44 22.91
C GLU A 122 -21.09 -8.60 22.63
#